data_AF-A0A3M2H3B1-F1
#
_entry.id   AF-A0A3M2H3B1-F1
#
_cell.length_a   1.000
_cell.length_b   1.000
_cell.length_c   1.000
_cell.angle_alpha   90.00
_cell.angle_beta   90.00
_cell.angle_gamma   90.00
#
_symmetry.space_group_name_H-M   'P 1'
#
loop_
_entity.id
_entity.type
_entity.pdbx_description
1 polymer ?
#
loop_
_entity_poly.entity_id
_entity_poly.type
_entity_poly.pdbx_seq_one_letter_code
_entity_poly.pdbx_strand_id
1 'polypeptide(L)'
;VIALLAVGAVYIHSPVAAFLAFPAFLYPAIFLGDLYFWLWNFGTHLDPRAPLSNAVKPFVPPLLGVGKVGQFETVATWEIGLMMSFIASAMILVGLYFHRKAYKPLLEAKLREAAAGTESEAEPKTAESKSS
;
A
#
# COMPACT_ATOMS: atom_id res chain seq x y z
N VAL A 1 -4.94 9.24 -9.63
CA VAL A 1 -4.04 8.10 -9.95
C VAL A 1 -4.15 6.97 -8.92
N ILE A 2 -3.93 7.20 -7.63
CA ILE A 2 -3.96 6.14 -6.59
C ILE A 2 -5.29 5.37 -6.54
N ALA A 3 -6.43 6.08 -6.58
CA ALA A 3 -7.74 5.43 -6.63
C ALA A 3 -7.92 4.54 -7.87
N LEU A 4 -7.38 4.96 -9.03
CA LEU A 4 -7.44 4.17 -10.26
C LEU A 4 -6.57 2.91 -10.18
N LEU A 5 -5.41 2.98 -9.51
CA LEU A 5 -4.58 1.81 -9.23
C LEU A 5 -5.29 0.82 -8.30
N ALA A 6 -5.97 1.33 -7.27
CA ALA A 6 -6.76 0.51 -6.35
C ALA A 6 -7.93 -0.18 -7.06
N VAL A 7 -8.64 0.52 -7.96
CA VAL A 7 -9.70 -0.08 -8.79
C VAL A 7 -9.11 -1.08 -9.79
N GLY A 8 -7.97 -0.77 -10.42
CA GLY A 8 -7.27 -1.68 -11.34
C GLY A 8 -6.85 -2.99 -10.68
N ALA A 9 -6.49 -2.96 -9.39
CA ALA A 9 -6.19 -4.15 -8.60
C ALA A 9 -7.37 -5.12 -8.47
N VAL A 10 -8.62 -4.65 -8.61
CA VAL A 10 -9.82 -5.51 -8.57
C VAL A 10 -9.93 -6.37 -9.84
N TYR A 11 -9.53 -5.85 -11.00
CA TYR A 11 -9.68 -6.54 -12.28
C TYR A 11 -8.48 -7.43 -12.63
N ILE A 12 -7.33 -7.19 -11.99
CA ILE A 12 -6.12 -7.97 -12.20
C ILE A 12 -6.14 -9.18 -11.28
N HIS A 13 -6.51 -10.33 -11.83
CA HIS A 13 -6.62 -11.56 -11.08
C HIS A 13 -5.26 -12.28 -10.94
N SER A 14 -4.23 -11.55 -10.50
CA SER A 14 -2.86 -12.03 -10.44
C SER A 14 -2.13 -11.45 -9.22
N PRO A 15 -0.99 -12.01 -8.80
CA PRO A 15 -0.21 -11.45 -7.68
C PRO A 15 0.20 -9.98 -7.90
N VAL A 16 0.19 -9.51 -9.15
CA VAL A 16 0.48 -8.12 -9.53
C VAL A 16 -0.55 -7.15 -8.94
N ALA A 17 -1.78 -7.57 -8.67
CA ALA A 17 -2.79 -6.73 -8.01
C ALA A 17 -2.33 -6.21 -6.63
N ALA A 18 -1.57 -7.01 -5.89
CA ALA A 18 -1.02 -6.57 -4.60
C ALA A 18 -0.01 -5.42 -4.77
N PHE A 19 0.74 -5.40 -5.88
CA PHE A 19 1.66 -4.32 -6.20
C PHE A 19 0.93 -3.03 -6.59
N LEU A 20 -0.15 -3.12 -7.38
CA LEU A 20 -0.97 -1.95 -7.72
C LEU A 20 -1.66 -1.32 -6.49
N ALA A 21 -2.09 -2.15 -5.54
CA ALA A 21 -2.73 -1.69 -4.32
C ALA A 21 -1.74 -1.12 -3.29
N PHE A 22 -0.44 -1.39 -3.44
CA PHE A 22 0.59 -1.06 -2.45
C PHE A 22 0.68 0.46 -2.14
N PRO A 23 0.70 1.37 -3.13
CA PRO A 23 0.72 2.80 -2.85
C PRO A 23 -0.55 3.29 -2.14
N ALA A 24 -1.71 2.71 -2.47
CA ALA A 24 -2.98 3.07 -1.85
C ALA A 24 -3.05 2.60 -0.39
N PHE A 25 -2.54 1.39 -0.11
CA PHE A 25 -2.42 0.84 1.23
C PHE A 25 -1.48 1.69 2.11
N LEU A 26 -0.32 2.09 1.59
CA LEU A 26 0.68 2.86 2.34
C LEU A 26 0.36 4.36 2.48
N TYR A 27 -0.67 4.84 1.77
CA TYR A 27 -1.01 6.26 1.73
C TYR A 27 -1.04 6.96 3.11
N PRO A 28 -1.74 6.48 4.17
CA PRO A 28 -1.75 7.16 5.46
C PRO A 28 -0.35 7.31 6.08
N ALA A 29 0.52 6.31 5.92
CA ALA A 29 1.88 6.35 6.44
C ALA A 29 2.76 7.32 5.63
N ILE A 30 2.67 7.29 4.30
CA ILE A 30 3.38 8.22 3.42
C ILE A 30 2.97 9.66 3.73
N PHE A 31 1.67 9.91 3.88
CA PHE A 31 1.14 11.23 4.22
C PHE A 31 1.68 11.75 5.56
N LEU A 32 1.63 10.93 6.62
CA LEU A 32 2.16 11.33 7.94
C LEU A 32 3.68 11.56 7.92
N GLY A 33 4.42 10.75 7.16
CA GLY A 33 5.86 10.90 6.99
C GLY A 33 6.23 12.18 6.24
N ASP A 34 5.55 12.47 5.12
CA ASP A 34 5.73 13.69 4.36
C ASP A 34 5.37 14.93 5.19
N LEU A 35 4.23 14.89 5.88
CA LEU A 35 3.81 15.95 6.78
C LEU A 35 4.86 16.20 7.88
N TYR A 36 5.36 15.15 8.52
CA TYR A 36 6.41 15.27 9.54
C TYR A 36 7.68 15.89 8.97
N PHE A 37 8.11 15.43 7.80
CA PHE A 37 9.30 15.94 7.12
C PHE A 37 9.18 17.45 6.87
N TRP A 38 8.04 17.91 6.38
CA TRP A 38 7.79 19.34 6.17
C TRP A 38 7.75 20.14 7.47
N LEU A 39 7.05 19.62 8.50
CA LEU A 39 7.01 20.26 9.82
C LEU A 39 8.40 20.40 10.44
N TRP A 40 9.22 19.36 10.35
CA TRP A 40 10.60 19.39 10.78
C TRP A 40 11.42 20.41 9.99
N ASN A 41 11.33 20.38 8.65
CA ASN A 41 12.07 21.29 7.79
C ASN A 41 11.73 22.76 8.10
N PHE A 42 10.45 23.12 8.16
CA PHE A 42 10.02 24.49 8.47
C PHE A 42 10.36 24.93 9.88
N GLY A 43 10.34 24.02 10.85
CA GLY A 43 10.64 24.36 12.23
C GLY A 43 12.15 24.44 12.54
N THR A 44 13.00 23.81 11.71
CA THR A 44 14.46 23.77 11.94
C THR A 44 15.28 24.61 10.96
N HIS A 45 14.72 24.96 9.79
CA HIS A 45 15.40 25.74 8.75
C HIS A 45 14.66 27.06 8.49
N LEU A 46 14.48 27.86 9.55
CA LEU A 46 13.88 29.20 9.44
C LEU A 46 14.80 30.13 8.64
N ASP A 47 14.22 30.93 7.74
CA ASP A 47 14.96 31.97 7.03
C ASP A 47 15.53 32.99 8.03
N PRO A 48 16.86 33.22 8.08
CA PRO A 48 17.49 34.19 8.97
C PRO A 48 16.97 35.63 8.83
N ARG A 49 16.35 35.96 7.69
CA ARG A 49 15.73 37.27 7.43
C ARG A 49 14.30 37.37 7.92
N ALA A 50 13.66 36.26 8.33
CA ALA A 50 12.31 36.28 8.84
C ALA A 50 12.24 37.00 10.21
N PRO A 51 11.21 37.81 10.48
CA PRO A 51 11.14 38.67 11.68
C PRO A 51 11.29 37.94 13.03
N LEU A 52 10.91 36.65 13.10
CA LEU A 52 10.93 35.85 14.32
C LEU A 52 12.04 34.79 14.35
N SER A 53 12.85 34.67 13.30
CA SER A 53 13.88 33.62 13.16
C SER A 53 14.92 33.64 14.27
N ASN A 54 15.29 34.82 14.76
CA ASN A 54 16.26 34.99 15.85
C ASN A 54 15.63 34.93 17.26
N ALA A 55 14.29 34.95 17.35
CA ALA A 55 13.56 34.98 18.61
C ALA A 55 12.98 33.61 19.01
N VAL A 56 12.96 32.64 18.09
CA VAL A 56 12.36 31.32 18.28
C VAL A 56 13.42 30.24 18.05
N LYS A 57 13.57 29.34 19.02
CA LYS A 57 14.49 28.19 18.90
C LYS A 57 13.95 27.19 17.87
N PRO A 58 14.80 26.45 17.15
CA PRO A 58 14.38 25.35 16.30
C PRO A 58 13.44 24.39 17.04
N PHE A 59 12.34 24.02 16.40
CA PHE A 59 11.31 23.17 16.97
C PHE A 59 10.71 22.28 15.90
N VAL A 60 9.97 21.24 16.30
CA VAL A 60 9.23 20.38 15.37
C VAL A 60 7.78 20.35 15.82
N PRO A 61 6.84 20.90 15.03
CA PRO A 61 5.42 20.81 15.33
C PRO A 61 4.96 19.35 15.50
N PRO A 62 4.10 19.04 16.49
CA PRO A 62 3.59 17.69 16.66
C PRO A 62 2.58 17.36 15.56
N LEU A 63 2.53 16.09 15.14
CA LEU A 63 1.50 15.57 14.22
C LEU A 63 0.13 15.40 14.89
N LEU A 64 0.11 15.31 16.22
CA LEU A 64 -1.08 15.16 17.04
C LEU A 64 -0.82 15.74 18.43
N GLY A 65 -1.79 16.44 19.00
CA GLY A 65 -1.69 17.07 20.32
C GLY A 65 -1.26 18.53 20.24
N VAL A 66 -0.74 19.04 21.35
CA VAL A 66 -0.41 20.48 21.50
C VAL A 66 1.10 20.68 21.49
N GLY A 67 1.57 21.62 20.67
CA GLY A 67 2.95 22.09 20.61
C GLY A 67 3.05 23.54 21.09
N LYS A 68 4.22 23.93 21.60
CA LYS A 68 4.49 25.32 22.03
C LYS A 68 5.64 25.93 21.24
N VAL A 69 5.44 27.17 20.81
CA VAL A 69 6.41 27.93 20.01
C VAL A 69 6.49 29.35 20.57
N GLY A 70 7.46 29.58 21.46
CA GLY A 70 7.52 30.84 22.20
C GLY A 70 6.27 31.04 23.05
N GLN A 71 5.46 32.06 22.70
CA GLN A 71 4.19 32.38 23.37
C GLN A 71 2.95 31.83 22.63
N PHE A 72 3.14 31.11 21.52
CA PHE A 72 2.06 30.53 20.75
C PHE A 72 1.90 29.03 21.03
N GLU A 73 0.67 28.55 20.90
CA GLU A 73 0.34 27.13 20.96
C GLU A 73 -0.18 26.65 19.60
N THR A 74 0.26 25.47 19.18
CA THR A 74 -0.19 24.80 17.96
C THR A 74 -0.99 23.57 18.37
N VAL A 75 -2.26 23.49 17.98
CA VAL A 75 -3.11 22.33 18.26
C VAL A 75 -3.25 21.51 16.98
N ALA A 76 -2.72 20.31 16.99
CA ALA A 76 -2.81 19.35 15.90
C ALA A 76 -3.82 18.26 16.26
N THR A 77 -4.83 18.10 15.41
CA THR A 77 -5.85 17.04 15.53
C THR A 77 -5.95 16.29 14.23
N TRP A 78 -6.27 15.00 14.32
CA TRP A 78 -6.55 14.20 13.14
C TRP A 78 -7.97 14.46 12.67
N GLU A 79 -8.08 14.90 11.43
CA GLU A 79 -9.38 15.17 10.82
C GLU A 79 -9.90 13.96 10.03
N ILE A 80 -11.13 14.10 9.55
CA ILE A 80 -11.88 13.07 8.82
C ILE A 80 -11.08 12.52 7.63
N GLY A 81 -10.29 13.34 6.93
CA GLY A 81 -9.51 12.91 5.77
C GLY A 81 -8.47 11.85 6.11
N LEU A 82 -7.71 12.06 7.18
CA LEU A 82 -6.73 11.09 7.66
C LEU A 82 -7.42 9.83 8.19
N MET A 83 -8.52 9.98 8.93
CA MET A 83 -9.33 8.85 9.41
C MET A 83 -9.83 7.97 8.26
N MET A 84 -10.40 8.59 7.21
CA MET A 84 -10.88 7.90 6.02
C MET A 84 -9.75 7.18 5.27
N SER A 85 -8.54 7.75 5.28
CA SER A 85 -7.40 7.10 4.63
C SER A 85 -6.95 5.82 5.34
N PHE A 86 -7.02 5.77 6.68
CA PHE A 86 -6.79 4.54 7.45
C PHE A 86 -7.88 3.50 7.17
N ILE A 87 -9.15 3.93 7.12
CA ILE A 87 -10.27 3.04 6.78
C ILE A 87 -10.08 2.45 5.37
N ALA A 88 -9.73 3.27 4.39
CA ALA A 88 -9.45 2.82 3.02
C ALA A 88 -8.29 1.81 2.98
N SER A 89 -7.20 2.08 3.70
CA SER A 89 -6.05 1.17 3.83
C SER A 89 -6.46 -0.19 4.42
N ALA A 90 -7.28 -0.20 5.48
CA ALA A 90 -7.83 -1.42 6.06
C ALA A 90 -8.74 -2.18 5.08
N MET A 91 -9.62 -1.48 4.35
CA MET A 91 -10.48 -2.09 3.35
C MET A 91 -9.69 -2.73 2.20
N ILE A 92 -8.59 -2.10 1.76
CA ILE A 92 -7.69 -2.67 0.75
C ILE A 92 -7.07 -3.98 1.24
N LEU A 93 -6.60 -4.04 2.49
CA LEU A 93 -6.06 -5.28 3.07
C LEU A 93 -7.09 -6.39 3.12
N VAL A 94 -8.31 -6.07 3.57
CA VAL A 94 -9.43 -7.03 3.62
C VAL A 94 -9.78 -7.53 2.22
N GLY A 95 -9.87 -6.63 1.24
CA GLY A 95 -10.12 -6.97 -0.16
C GLY A 95 -9.05 -7.90 -0.74
N LEU A 96 -7.76 -7.59 -0.53
CA LEU A 96 -6.64 -8.43 -0.98
C LEU A 96 -6.62 -9.80 -0.31
N TYR A 97 -6.99 -9.89 0.98
CA TYR A 97 -7.09 -11.15 1.69
C TYR A 97 -8.17 -12.06 1.06
N PHE A 98 -9.37 -11.54 0.84
CA PHE A 98 -10.46 -12.30 0.22
C PHE A 98 -10.16 -12.63 -1.25
N HIS A 99 -9.57 -11.71 -2.00
CA HIS A 99 -9.15 -11.94 -3.38
C HIS A 99 -8.16 -13.12 -3.46
N ARG A 100 -7.16 -13.17 -2.58
CA ARG A 100 -6.22 -14.29 -2.50
C ARG A 100 -6.90 -15.60 -2.12
N LYS A 101 -7.83 -15.57 -1.15
CA LYS A 101 -8.55 -16.77 -0.71
C LYS A 101 -9.42 -17.37 -1.82
N ALA A 102 -10.09 -16.53 -2.61
CA ALA A 102 -10.93 -16.97 -3.72
C ALA A 102 -10.13 -17.49 -4.92
N TYR A 103 -8.95 -16.93 -5.20
CA TYR A 103 -8.19 -17.25 -6.41
C TYR A 103 -7.30 -18.49 -6.32
N LYS A 104 -6.80 -18.81 -5.13
CA LYS A 104 -5.97 -20.01 -4.89
C LYS A 104 -6.56 -21.31 -5.45
N PRO A 105 -7.83 -21.69 -5.20
CA PRO A 105 -8.37 -22.95 -5.70
C PRO A 105 -8.43 -23.03 -7.22
N LEU A 106 -8.70 -21.91 -7.91
CA LEU A 106 -8.78 -21.86 -9.37
C LEU A 106 -7.39 -22.03 -10.01
N LEU A 107 -6.36 -21.43 -9.41
CA LEU A 107 -4.99 -21.59 -9.85
C LEU A 107 -4.50 -23.03 -9.65
N GLU A 108 -4.79 -23.61 -8.48
CA GLU A 108 -4.45 -25.01 -8.18
C GLU A 108 -5.13 -25.98 -9.15
N ALA A 109 -6.39 -25.74 -9.52
CA ALA A 109 -7.09 -26.53 -10.53
C ALA A 109 -6.39 -26.46 -11.91
N LYS A 110 -6.09 -25.25 -12.39
CA LYS A 110 -5.35 -25.06 -13.66
C LYS A 110 -3.97 -25.70 -13.67
N LEU A 111 -3.24 -25.60 -12.55
CA LEU A 111 -1.92 -26.22 -12.42
C LEU A 111 -2.01 -27.76 -12.46
N ARG A 112 -3.04 -28.34 -11.85
CA ARG A 112 -3.29 -29.79 -11.90
C ARG A 112 -3.66 -30.25 -13.31
N GLU A 113 -4.52 -29.52 -14.02
CA GLU A 113 -4.86 -29.82 -15.42
C GLU A 113 -3.62 -29.78 -16.32
N ALA A 114 -2.77 -28.76 -16.15
CA ALA A 114 -1.51 -28.65 -16.91
C ALA A 114 -0.54 -29.81 -16.61
N ALA A 115 -0.41 -30.21 -15.33
CA ALA A 115 0.40 -31.36 -14.95
C ALA A 115 -0.12 -32.67 -15.56
N ALA A 116 -1.43 -32.91 -15.49
CA ALA A 116 -2.07 -34.11 -16.06
C ALA A 116 -1.95 -34.17 -17.60
N GLY A 117 -2.06 -33.03 -18.29
CA GLY A 117 -1.86 -32.97 -19.75
C GLY A 117 -0.42 -33.28 -20.16
N THR A 118 0.55 -32.88 -19.34
CA THR A 118 1.99 -33.14 -19.59
C THR A 118 2.33 -34.63 -19.38
N GLU A 119 1.70 -35.29 -18.41
CA GLU A 119 1.88 -36.74 -18.16
C GLU A 119 1.26 -37.60 -19.26
N SER A 120 0.12 -37.20 -19.83
CA SER A 120 -0.54 -37.92 -20.93
C SER A 120 0.24 -37.86 -22.26
N GLU A 121 1.06 -36.83 -22.49
CA GLU A 121 1.88 -36.69 -23.69
C GLU A 121 3.24 -37.41 -23.54
N ALA A 122 3.64 -37.72 -22.31
CA ALA A 122 4.87 -38.43 -21.98
C ALA A 122 4.74 -39.97 -21.96
N GLU A 123 3.53 -40.54 -22.04
CA GLU A 123 3.34 -41.99 -22.16
C GLU A 123 3.60 -42.45 -23.61
N PRO A 124 4.72 -43.16 -23.89
CA PRO A 124 5.04 -43.55 -25.24
C PRO A 124 4.08 -44.65 -25.72
N LYS A 125 3.52 -44.47 -26.92
CA LYS A 125 2.87 -45.50 -27.75
C LYS A 125 3.76 -46.76 -27.82
N THR A 126 3.65 -47.65 -26.84
CA THR A 126 4.42 -48.91 -26.79
C THR A 126 3.52 -50.14 -26.88
N ALA A 127 2.22 -49.96 -27.12
CA ALA A 127 1.25 -51.04 -27.20
C ALA A 127 0.68 -51.22 -28.63
N GLU A 128 1.53 -51.24 -29.65
CA GLU A 128 1.07 -51.64 -31.00
C GLU A 128 2.20 -52.33 -31.79
N SER A 129 2.72 -53.44 -31.28
CA SER A 129 3.51 -54.39 -32.07
C SER A 129 3.60 -55.73 -31.34
N LYS A 130 2.53 -56.54 -31.46
CA LYS A 130 2.57 -58.01 -31.33
C LYS A 130 1.17 -58.55 -31.65
N SER A 131 0.92 -58.82 -32.92
CA SER A 131 0.11 -59.96 -33.41
C SER A 131 -0.17 -59.76 -34.90
N SER A 132 0.76 -60.19 -35.74
CA SER A 132 0.52 -60.63 -37.12
C SER A 132 1.19 -61.97 -37.30
#